data_AF-A0A7J2KBU4-F1
#
_entry.id   AF-A0A7J2KBU4-F1
#
_cell.length_a   1.000
_cell.length_b   1.000
_cell.length_c   1.000
_cell.angle_alpha   90.00
_cell.angle_beta   90.00
_cell.angle_gamma   90.00
#
_symmetry.space_group_name_H-M   'P 1'
#
loop_
_entity.id
_entity.type
_entity.pdbx_description
1 polymer ?
#
loop_
_entity_poly.entity_id
_entity_poly.type
_entity_poly.pdbx_seq_one_letter_code
_entity_poly.pdbx_strand_id
1 'polypeptide(L)'
;IRRAVEEGVTIVMTSQCLFGRVNMHVYSTGRVYLEAGVIPGEDMLPEVAYVKLSWILARTRDPKEVRKLMLTNIAGEINPRHTVNLYPRWYHGE
;
A
#
# COMPACT_ATOMS: atom_id res chain seq x y z
N ILE A 1 4.03 11.65 -10.94
CA ILE A 1 3.22 10.44 -10.69
C ILE A 1 2.62 9.92 -11.98
N ARG A 2 1.64 10.61 -12.60
CA ARG A 2 1.02 10.15 -13.86
C ARG A 2 2.03 9.77 -14.95
N ARG A 3 2.97 10.66 -15.28
CA ARG A 3 4.07 10.38 -16.22
C ARG A 3 4.83 9.09 -15.90
N ALA A 4 5.18 8.88 -14.63
CA ALA A 4 5.94 7.71 -14.22
C ALA A 4 5.11 6.42 -14.37
N VAL A 5 3.81 6.47 -14.08
CA VAL A 5 2.91 5.33 -14.34
C VAL A 5 2.78 5.05 -15.83
N GLU A 6 2.67 6.09 -16.67
CA GLU A 6 2.66 5.98 -18.14
C GLU A 6 3.97 5.39 -18.69
N GLU A 7 5.10 5.66 -18.03
CA GLU A 7 6.42 5.07 -18.32
C GLU A 7 6.58 3.64 -17.74
N GLY A 8 5.54 3.06 -17.13
CA GLY A 8 5.55 1.70 -16.58
C GLY A 8 6.14 1.57 -15.18
N VAL A 9 6.40 2.69 -14.48
CA VAL A 9 6.87 2.68 -13.09
C VAL A 9 5.69 2.38 -12.17
N THR A 10 5.82 1.32 -11.36
CA THR A 10 4.83 1.01 -10.33
C THR A 10 4.93 2.01 -9.18
N ILE A 11 3.79 2.60 -8.79
CA ILE A 11 3.71 3.52 -7.65
C ILE A 11 2.73 2.94 -6.62
N VAL A 12 3.21 2.79 -5.38
CA VAL A 12 2.42 2.37 -4.23
C VAL A 12 2.35 3.53 -3.23
N MET A 13 1.18 3.81 -2.68
CA MET A 13 0.94 4.86 -1.69
C MET A 13 0.74 4.26 -0.30
N THR A 14 1.56 4.69 0.67
CA THR A 14 1.38 4.41 2.10
C THR A 14 1.21 5.71 2.88
N SER A 15 0.70 5.62 4.11
CA SER A 15 0.59 6.77 5.00
C SER A 15 1.91 7.04 5.75
N GLN A 16 2.21 8.30 6.02
CA GLN A 16 3.27 8.68 6.97
C GLN A 16 2.86 8.38 8.42
N CYS A 17 1.55 8.36 8.69
CA CYS A 17 1.04 7.86 9.96
C CYS A 17 1.18 6.34 9.97
N LEU A 18 2.05 5.81 10.83
CA LEU A 18 2.36 4.37 10.92
C LEU A 18 1.14 3.51 11.24
N PHE A 19 0.14 4.09 11.92
CA PHE A 19 -1.10 3.42 12.22
C PHE A 19 -2.25 4.02 11.44
N GLY A 20 -3.09 3.12 10.95
CA GLY A 20 -4.23 3.44 10.12
C GLY A 20 -4.16 2.74 8.78
N ARG A 21 -5.24 2.87 8.04
CA ARG A 21 -5.39 2.32 6.70
C ARG A 21 -5.54 3.47 5.72
N VAL A 22 -4.79 3.43 4.63
CA VAL A 22 -4.95 4.35 3.52
C VAL A 22 -6.30 4.11 2.85
N ASN A 23 -7.11 5.16 2.69
CA ASN A 23 -8.31 5.13 1.87
C ASN A 23 -8.29 6.30 0.88
N MET A 24 -7.94 5.99 -0.37
CA MET A 24 -7.80 6.99 -1.43
C MET A 24 -9.14 7.38 -2.07
N HIS A 25 -10.28 6.79 -1.67
CA HIS A 25 -11.60 7.10 -2.23
C HIS A 25 -12.29 8.30 -1.56
N VAL A 26 -11.90 8.63 -0.33
CA VAL A 26 -12.55 9.66 0.49
C VAL A 26 -12.37 11.06 -0.10
N TYR A 27 -11.11 11.44 -0.37
CA TYR A 27 -10.76 12.79 -0.79
C TYR A 27 -10.45 12.86 -2.29
N SER A 28 -10.72 14.01 -2.90
CA SER A 28 -10.50 14.26 -4.34
C SER A 28 -9.05 14.00 -4.76
N THR A 29 -8.08 14.41 -3.94
CA THR A 29 -6.65 14.18 -4.19
C THR A 29 -6.30 12.70 -4.29
N GLY A 30 -6.87 11.86 -3.40
CA GLY A 30 -6.72 10.41 -3.45
C GLY A 30 -7.29 9.81 -4.73
N ARG A 31 -8.47 10.26 -5.16
CA ARG A 31 -9.11 9.80 -6.40
C ARG A 31 -8.28 10.14 -7.64
N VAL A 32 -7.69 11.33 -7.70
CA VAL A 32 -6.78 11.73 -8.80
C VAL A 32 -5.57 10.80 -8.89
N TYR A 33 -5.01 10.36 -7.75
CA TYR A 33 -3.90 9.41 -7.74
C TYR A 33 -4.33 8.00 -8.14
N LEU A 34 -5.52 7.54 -7.72
CA LEU A 34 -6.09 6.26 -8.18
C LEU A 34 -6.30 6.25 -9.69
N GLU A 35 -6.88 7.32 -10.25
CA GLU A 35 -7.06 7.50 -11.69
C GLU A 35 -5.72 7.51 -12.44
N ALA A 36 -4.68 8.06 -11.82
CA ALA A 36 -3.32 8.02 -12.36
C ALA A 36 -2.64 6.64 -12.25
N GLY A 37 -3.29 5.63 -11.68
CA GLY A 37 -2.79 4.25 -11.57
C GLY A 37 -1.96 3.95 -10.32
N VAL A 38 -2.01 4.81 -9.29
CA VAL A 38 -1.37 4.54 -8.00
C VAL A 38 -2.07 3.40 -7.27
N ILE A 39 -1.29 2.50 -6.67
CA ILE A 39 -1.78 1.36 -5.89
C ILE A 39 -1.92 1.79 -4.42
N PRO A 40 -3.10 1.66 -3.79
CA PRO A 40 -3.23 1.90 -2.35
C PRO A 40 -2.54 0.78 -1.57
N GLY A 41 -1.65 1.14 -0.64
CA GLY A 41 -0.91 0.20 0.21
C GLY A 41 -1.71 -0.35 1.40
N GLU A 42 -3.03 -0.14 1.44
CA GLU A 42 -3.92 -0.55 2.53
C GLU A 42 -3.40 -0.08 3.90
N ASP A 43 -3.13 -1.01 4.82
CA ASP A 43 -2.56 -0.74 6.14
C ASP A 43 -1.13 -1.28 6.33
N MET A 44 -0.43 -1.51 5.21
CA MET A 44 0.99 -1.87 5.23
C MET A 44 1.81 -0.71 5.77
N LEU A 45 2.84 -1.05 6.56
CA LEU A 45 3.89 -0.09 6.90
C LEU A 45 4.65 0.35 5.64
N PRO A 46 5.11 1.61 5.55
CA PRO A 46 5.88 2.09 4.42
C PRO A 46 7.09 1.21 4.06
N GLU A 47 7.83 0.76 5.08
CA GLU A 47 9.01 -0.09 4.95
C GLU A 47 8.66 -1.48 4.40
N VAL A 48 7.53 -2.03 4.86
CA VAL A 48 7.03 -3.34 4.39
C VAL A 48 6.54 -3.25 2.95
N ALA A 49 5.84 -2.16 2.59
CA ALA A 49 5.41 -1.92 1.22
C ALA A 49 6.62 -1.78 0.26
N TYR A 50 7.69 -1.11 0.70
CA TYR A 50 8.94 -1.01 -0.05
C TYR A 50 9.57 -2.38 -0.31
N VAL A 51 9.79 -3.18 0.75
CA VAL A 51 10.40 -4.53 0.63
C VAL A 51 9.52 -5.44 -0.22
N LYS A 52 8.19 -5.41 -0.02
CA LYS A 52 7.23 -6.20 -0.79
C LYS A 52 7.28 -5.83 -2.27
N LEU A 53 7.31 -4.54 -2.61
CA LEU A 53 7.42 -4.10 -3.99
C LEU A 53 8.75 -4.55 -4.63
N SER A 54 9.88 -4.42 -3.92
CA SER A 54 11.17 -4.93 -4.39
C SER A 54 11.13 -6.44 -4.66
N TRP A 55 10.51 -7.21 -3.77
CA TRP A 55 10.34 -8.66 -3.90
C TRP A 55 9.44 -9.05 -5.08
N ILE A 56 8.35 -8.29 -5.32
CA ILE A 56 7.43 -8.51 -6.45
C ILE A 56 8.13 -8.19 -7.78
N LEU A 57 8.82 -7.06 -7.88
CA LEU A 57 9.48 -6.61 -9.11
C LEU A 57 10.66 -7.51 -9.53
N ALA A 58 11.20 -8.30 -8.60
CA ALA A 58 12.15 -9.36 -8.90
C ALA A 58 11.49 -10.59 -9.57
N ARG A 59 10.16 -10.74 -9.48
CA ARG A 59 9.40 -11.91 -9.99
C ARG A 59 8.59 -11.59 -11.24
N THR A 60 8.05 -10.39 -11.34
CA THR A 60 7.23 -9.98 -12.48
C THR A 60 7.41 -8.51 -12.80
N ARG A 61 7.27 -8.17 -14.09
CA ARG A 61 7.21 -6.80 -14.61
C ARG A 61 5.86 -6.47 -15.22
N ASP A 62 4.90 -7.40 -15.22
CA ASP A 62 3.53 -7.14 -15.66
C ASP A 62 2.84 -6.25 -14.61
N PRO A 63 2.46 -5.00 -14.95
CA PRO A 63 1.81 -4.08 -14.01
C PRO A 63 0.53 -4.65 -13.37
N LYS A 64 -0.22 -5.50 -14.10
CA LYS A 64 -1.45 -6.12 -13.57
C LYS A 64 -1.13 -7.12 -12.47
N GLU A 65 -0.13 -7.97 -12.69
CA GLU A 65 0.30 -8.95 -11.68
C GLU A 65 0.98 -8.26 -10.50
N VAL A 66 1.78 -7.21 -10.74
CA VAL A 66 2.37 -6.39 -9.66
C VAL A 66 1.27 -5.80 -8.78
N ARG A 67 0.23 -5.21 -9.38
CA ARG A 67 -0.92 -4.65 -8.64
C ARG A 67 -1.64 -5.72 -7.83
N LYS A 68 -1.90 -6.87 -8.43
CA LYS A 68 -2.56 -8.00 -7.77
C LYS A 68 -1.74 -8.47 -6.56
N LEU A 69 -0.44 -8.68 -6.73
CA LEU A 69 0.44 -9.15 -5.65
C LEU A 69 0.60 -8.11 -4.53
N MET A 70 0.67 -6.82 -4.86
CA MET A 70 0.72 -5.77 -3.84
C MET A 70 -0.54 -5.76 -2.96
N LEU A 71 -1.71 -6.01 -3.54
CA LEU A 71 -3.00 -6.02 -2.84
C LEU A 71 -3.37 -7.39 -2.22
N THR A 72 -2.60 -8.44 -2.52
CA THR A 72 -2.79 -9.76 -1.93
C THR A 72 -2.02 -9.84 -0.61
N ASN A 73 -2.68 -10.27 0.47
CA ASN A 73 -1.98 -10.55 1.72
C ASN A 73 -1.16 -11.85 1.59
N ILE A 74 0.16 -11.79 1.79
CA ILE A 74 1.07 -12.93 1.61
C ILE A 74 1.61 -13.43 2.96
N ALA A 75 1.96 -12.54 3.87
CA ALA A 75 2.67 -12.84 5.12
C ALA A 75 2.08 -12.11 6.35
N GLY A 76 0.88 -11.53 6.24
CA GLY A 76 0.23 -10.80 7.33
C GLY A 76 0.43 -9.29 7.27
N GLU A 77 0.96 -8.77 6.16
CA GLU A 77 1.22 -7.34 5.97
C GLU A 77 -0.04 -6.50 5.74
N ILE A 78 -1.16 -7.13 5.33
CA ILE A 78 -2.45 -6.47 5.16
C ILE A 78 -3.47 -7.09 6.12
N ASN A 79 -4.10 -6.28 6.96
CA ASN A 79 -5.15 -6.73 7.89
C ASN A 79 -6.52 -6.45 7.30
N PRO A 80 -7.48 -7.39 7.29
CA PRO A 80 -8.80 -7.15 6.68
C PRO A 80 -9.60 -6.03 7.35
N ARG A 81 -9.36 -5.77 8.64
CA ARG A 81 -10.02 -4.71 9.42
C ARG A 81 -9.10 -4.17 10.50
N HIS A 82 -9.30 -2.91 10.87
CA HIS A 82 -8.66 -2.32 12.06
C HIS A 82 -9.57 -2.46 13.28
N THR A 83 -8.96 -2.71 14.43
CA THR A 83 -9.62 -2.77 15.73
C THR A 83 -8.92 -1.82 16.69
N VAL A 84 -9.57 -1.45 17.78
CA VAL A 84 -8.98 -0.53 18.78
C VAL A 84 -7.64 -1.07 19.30
N ASN A 85 -7.50 -2.38 19.43
CA ASN A 85 -6.28 -3.03 19.92
C ASN A 85 -5.08 -2.92 18.96
N LEU A 86 -5.27 -2.42 17.74
CA LEU A 86 -4.20 -2.15 16.78
C LEU A 86 -3.68 -0.71 16.87
N TYR A 87 -4.24 0.13 17.75
CA TYR A 87 -3.80 1.50 17.96
C TYR A 87 -3.54 1.81 19.44
N PRO A 88 -2.28 2.07 19.84
CA PRO A 88 -1.06 1.79 19.09
C PRO A 88 -0.76 0.27 19.03
N ARG A 89 -0.19 -0.25 17.93
CA ARG A 89 0.16 -1.69 17.81
C ARG A 89 1.24 -2.12 18.81
N TRP A 90 1.91 -1.19 19.47
CA TRP A 90 2.84 -1.52 20.55
C TRP A 90 2.07 -1.61 21.86
N TYR A 91 2.21 -2.74 22.54
CA TYR A 91 1.80 -2.88 23.92
C TYR A 91 2.76 -2.06 24.78
N HIS A 92 2.29 -0.91 25.25
CA HIS A 92 2.87 -0.28 26.43
C HIS A 92 2.22 -0.99 27.61
N GLY A 93 2.94 -1.88 28.28
CA GLY A 93 2.41 -2.54 29.48
C GLY A 93 2.00 -1.54 30.56
N GLU A 94 1.18 -2.01 31.49
CA GLU A 94 0.89 -1.30 32.75
C GLU A 94 2.16 -0.96 33.54
#